data_AF-A0A7V9HFZ3-F1
#
_entry.id   AF-A0A7V9HFZ3-F1
#
_cell.length_a   1.000
_cell.length_b   1.000
_cell.length_c   1.000
_cell.angle_alpha   90.00
_cell.angle_beta   90.00
_cell.angle_gamma   90.00
#
_symmetry.space_group_name_H-M   'P 1'
#
loop_
_entity.id
_entity.type
_entity.pdbx_description
1 polymer ?
#
loop_
_entity_poly.entity_id
_entity_poly.type
_entity_poly.pdbx_seq_one_letter_code
_entity_poly.pdbx_strand_id
1 'polypeptide(L)'
;MQLTTPVDQSVSADFYVIDGFDNDASVVASLHGQGRHVGCYLSVGSYEDWRPDAASFPAAVLGKSNGWPGERWLDIRRLDLLGPIMEARLDMCRAKGYDAVDPDNVDGYTNATGFPLTAADQLAYNRFIADAAHVRGMAVGLKNDLDQVATLAPSFDFSVNEQCFEYSECNLLTPFVAAGKPVFNIEYRGDPAVICPQARSLGLLSQMKRLSLDAWRTVC
;
A
#
# COMPACT_ATOMS: atom_id res chain seq x y z
N MET A 1 1.27 -5.51 8.77
CA MET A 1 0.25 -4.45 8.64
C MET A 1 -0.71 -4.47 9.83
N GLN A 2 -0.90 -3.30 10.45
CA GLN A 2 -1.96 -3.00 11.39
C GLN A 2 -2.40 -1.54 11.14
N LEU A 3 -3.63 -1.34 10.70
CA LEU A 3 -4.16 0.01 10.39
C LEU A 3 -5.04 0.57 11.51
N THR A 4 -5.39 -0.23 12.51
CA THR A 4 -6.12 0.25 13.70
C THR A 4 -5.18 0.81 14.76
N THR A 5 -5.61 1.87 15.44
CA THR A 5 -4.92 2.42 16.62
C THR A 5 -5.53 1.91 17.93
N PRO A 6 -4.74 1.83 19.03
CA PRO A 6 -3.28 2.00 19.08
C PRO A 6 -2.53 0.82 18.43
N VAL A 7 -1.33 1.09 17.88
CA VAL A 7 -0.44 0.07 17.30
C VAL A 7 0.07 -0.88 18.39
N ASP A 8 -0.10 -2.19 18.19
CA ASP A 8 0.47 -3.20 19.09
C ASP A 8 1.94 -3.44 18.73
N GLN A 9 2.82 -2.75 19.43
CA GLN A 9 4.27 -2.83 19.21
C GLN A 9 4.91 -4.11 19.78
N SER A 10 4.14 -4.97 20.45
CA SER A 10 4.65 -6.27 20.94
C SER A 10 4.73 -7.33 19.85
N VAL A 11 4.13 -7.07 18.68
CA VAL A 11 4.14 -7.99 17.54
C VAL A 11 5.58 -8.23 17.07
N SER A 12 5.98 -9.50 16.95
CA SER A 12 7.33 -9.85 16.48
C SER A 12 7.45 -9.71 14.95
N ALA A 13 7.55 -8.49 14.44
CA ALA A 13 7.71 -8.19 13.02
C ALA A 13 8.91 -7.27 12.79
N ASP A 14 9.70 -7.53 11.75
CA ASP A 14 10.83 -6.67 11.39
C ASP A 14 10.39 -5.44 10.60
N PHE A 15 9.26 -5.54 9.88
CA PHE A 15 8.65 -4.44 9.13
C PHE A 15 7.18 -4.28 9.53
N TYR A 16 6.83 -3.09 9.99
CA TYR A 16 5.48 -2.67 10.30
C TYR A 16 4.92 -1.83 9.16
N VAL A 17 3.65 -2.01 8.83
CA VAL A 17 2.89 -1.07 8.00
C VAL A 17 1.75 -0.57 8.86
N ILE A 18 1.72 0.73 9.11
CA ILE A 18 0.75 1.41 9.97
C ILE A 18 0.21 2.66 9.27
N ASP A 19 -0.97 3.11 9.67
CA ASP A 19 -1.60 4.28 9.07
C ASP A 19 -0.76 5.56 9.28
N GLY A 20 -0.45 6.24 8.17
CA GLY A 20 0.42 7.41 8.16
C GLY A 20 -0.16 8.64 8.84
N PHE A 21 -1.48 8.81 8.83
CA PHE A 21 -2.17 9.94 9.46
C PHE A 21 -2.42 9.69 10.94
N ASP A 22 -2.89 8.49 11.29
CA ASP A 22 -3.42 8.17 12.62
C ASP A 22 -2.33 7.86 13.66
N ASN A 23 -1.06 7.82 13.23
CA ASN A 23 0.08 7.58 14.11
C ASN A 23 1.05 8.77 14.13
N ASP A 24 1.48 9.14 15.34
CA ASP A 24 2.50 10.18 15.55
C ASP A 24 3.91 9.65 15.29
N ALA A 25 4.85 10.58 15.07
CA ALA A 25 6.28 10.28 14.92
C ALA A 25 6.87 9.51 16.12
N SER A 26 6.27 9.66 17.32
CA SER A 26 6.68 8.93 18.52
C SER A 26 6.46 7.42 18.41
N VAL A 27 5.41 6.98 17.72
CA VAL A 27 5.15 5.56 17.46
C VAL A 27 6.23 4.99 16.54
N VAL A 28 6.55 5.72 15.47
CA VAL A 28 7.61 5.35 14.51
C VAL A 28 8.97 5.26 15.22
N ALA A 29 9.33 6.29 16.00
CA ALA A 29 10.57 6.32 16.78
C ALA A 29 10.65 5.17 17.82
N SER A 30 9.53 4.81 18.44
CA SER A 30 9.45 3.69 19.38
C SER A 30 9.70 2.33 18.70
N LEU A 31 9.14 2.13 17.50
CA LEU A 31 9.39 0.92 16.69
C LEU A 31 10.84 0.87 16.21
N HIS A 32 11.40 2.00 15.77
CA HIS A 32 12.82 2.12 15.42
C HIS A 32 13.74 1.82 16.61
N GLY A 33 13.41 2.28 17.80
CA GLY A 33 14.14 1.97 19.04
C GLY A 33 14.16 0.47 19.39
N GLN A 34 13.22 -0.29 18.84
CA GLN A 34 13.15 -1.76 18.92
C GLN A 34 13.80 -2.47 17.74
N GLY A 35 14.49 -1.73 16.86
CA GLY A 35 15.17 -2.26 15.67
C GLY A 35 14.21 -2.66 14.53
N ARG A 36 13.00 -2.09 14.49
CA ARG A 36 12.01 -2.37 13.45
C ARG A 36 12.05 -1.32 12.36
N HIS A 37 11.63 -1.67 11.15
CA HIS A 37 11.32 -0.74 10.06
C HIS A 37 9.83 -0.44 10.00
N VAL A 38 9.45 0.75 9.52
CA VAL A 38 8.07 1.23 9.51
C VAL A 38 7.69 1.83 8.15
N GLY A 39 6.65 1.26 7.53
CA GLY A 39 5.99 1.72 6.32
C GLY A 39 4.75 2.55 6.62
N CYS A 40 4.61 3.67 5.92
CA CYS A 40 3.52 4.62 6.01
C CYS A 40 2.41 4.20 5.04
N TYR A 41 1.29 3.67 5.56
CA TYR A 41 0.11 3.43 4.73
C TYR A 41 -0.54 4.77 4.37
N LEU A 42 -0.83 4.95 3.08
CA LEU A 42 -1.58 6.07 2.54
C LEU A 42 -2.46 5.55 1.40
N SER A 43 -3.73 5.92 1.35
CA SER A 43 -4.44 5.83 0.08
C SER A 43 -3.95 6.94 -0.85
N VAL A 44 -3.49 6.57 -2.06
CA VAL A 44 -3.07 7.54 -3.08
C VAL A 44 -3.98 7.52 -4.31
N GLY A 45 -4.76 6.45 -4.52
CA GLY A 45 -5.75 6.38 -5.60
C GLY A 45 -7.20 6.59 -5.17
N SER A 46 -7.46 6.74 -3.86
CA SER A 46 -8.76 7.13 -3.34
C SER A 46 -8.68 8.39 -2.47
N TYR A 47 -9.77 9.16 -2.51
CA TYR A 47 -10.11 10.18 -1.54
C TYR A 47 -10.78 9.51 -0.35
N GLU A 48 -10.49 9.98 0.86
CA GLU A 48 -11.03 9.52 2.14
C GLU A 48 -11.59 10.75 2.90
N ASP A 49 -12.90 10.81 3.15
CA ASP A 49 -13.55 12.03 3.67
C ASP A 49 -13.19 12.40 5.13
N TRP A 50 -12.61 11.46 5.86
CA TRP A 50 -12.17 11.64 7.24
C TRP A 50 -10.73 12.15 7.37
N ARG A 51 -9.96 12.20 6.28
CA ARG A 51 -8.57 12.66 6.33
C ARG A 51 -8.51 14.17 6.56
N PRO A 52 -7.55 14.67 7.35
CA PRO A 52 -7.45 16.09 7.68
C PRO A 52 -7.20 16.98 6.45
N ASP A 53 -6.67 16.41 5.37
CA ASP A 53 -6.40 17.09 4.10
C ASP A 53 -7.52 16.91 3.06
N ALA A 54 -8.65 16.28 3.40
CA ALA A 54 -9.75 16.00 2.49
C ALA A 54 -10.24 17.25 1.72
N ALA A 55 -10.27 18.41 2.38
CA ALA A 55 -10.66 19.68 1.77
C ALA A 55 -9.70 20.18 0.66
N SER A 56 -8.50 19.61 0.56
CA SER A 56 -7.50 19.95 -0.47
C SER A 56 -7.84 19.34 -1.83
N PHE A 57 -8.70 18.33 -1.88
CA PHE A 57 -9.08 17.65 -3.12
C PHE A 57 -10.16 18.42 -3.88
N PRO A 58 -9.87 18.90 -5.11
CA PRO A 58 -10.89 19.54 -5.93
C PRO A 58 -12.01 18.55 -6.31
N ALA A 59 -13.26 19.02 -6.36
CA ALA A 59 -14.38 18.16 -6.75
C ALA A 59 -14.19 17.48 -8.13
N ALA A 60 -13.41 18.10 -9.02
CA ALA A 60 -13.11 17.60 -10.36
C ALA A 60 -12.29 16.30 -10.39
N VAL A 61 -11.58 15.96 -9.31
CA VAL A 61 -10.81 14.70 -9.23
C VAL A 61 -11.57 13.59 -8.50
N LEU A 62 -12.76 13.87 -7.95
CA LEU A 62 -13.51 12.91 -7.14
C LEU A 62 -14.46 12.07 -8.00
N GLY A 63 -14.17 10.77 -8.09
CA GLY A 63 -14.91 9.79 -8.87
C GLY A 63 -16.06 9.14 -8.10
N LYS A 64 -16.39 7.91 -8.49
CA LYS A 64 -17.36 7.04 -7.82
C LYS A 64 -16.81 6.51 -6.51
N SER A 65 -17.70 6.06 -5.62
CA SER A 65 -17.30 5.28 -4.45
C SER A 65 -16.55 4.01 -4.89
N ASN A 66 -15.52 3.63 -4.13
CA ASN A 66 -14.79 2.37 -4.33
C ASN A 66 -15.40 1.19 -3.52
N GLY A 67 -16.52 1.41 -2.84
CA GLY A 67 -17.18 0.42 -1.99
C GLY A 67 -16.87 0.56 -0.50
N TRP A 68 -15.84 1.32 -0.13
CA TRP A 68 -15.54 1.67 1.26
C TRP A 68 -16.31 2.95 1.67
N PRO A 69 -16.98 2.98 2.84
CA PRO A 69 -17.73 4.15 3.28
C PRO A 69 -16.83 5.38 3.41
N GLY A 70 -17.22 6.50 2.81
CA GLY A 70 -16.45 7.76 2.81
C GLY A 70 -15.34 7.82 1.76
N GLU A 71 -15.11 6.74 1.00
CA GLU A 71 -14.07 6.69 -0.02
C GLU A 71 -14.59 6.86 -1.45
N ARG A 72 -13.77 7.49 -2.29
CA ARG A 72 -14.04 7.72 -3.71
C ARG A 72 -12.76 7.57 -4.52
N TRP A 73 -12.84 6.92 -5.68
CA TRP A 73 -11.73 6.86 -6.63
C TRP A 73 -11.28 8.25 -7.09
N LEU A 74 -10.00 8.42 -7.39
CA LEU A 74 -9.42 9.66 -7.90
C LEU A 74 -9.21 9.63 -9.42
N ASP A 75 -9.32 10.78 -10.09
CA ASP A 75 -8.85 10.94 -11.48
C ASP A 75 -7.31 11.08 -11.52
N ILE A 76 -6.61 9.95 -11.50
CA ILE A 76 -5.14 9.88 -11.47
C ILE A 76 -4.44 10.56 -12.65
N ARG A 77 -5.17 10.90 -13.72
CA ARG A 77 -4.65 11.65 -14.88
C ARG A 77 -4.37 13.11 -14.53
N ARG A 78 -5.01 13.64 -13.48
CA ARG A 78 -4.88 15.02 -13.00
C ARG A 78 -3.71 15.17 -12.04
N LEU A 79 -2.51 14.77 -12.47
CA LEU A 79 -1.27 14.95 -11.69
C LEU A 79 -1.01 16.41 -11.32
N ASP A 80 -1.48 17.37 -12.12
CA ASP A 80 -1.43 18.80 -11.82
C ASP A 80 -2.19 19.18 -10.55
N LEU A 81 -3.21 18.41 -10.17
CA LEU A 81 -4.01 18.62 -8.97
C LEU A 81 -3.63 17.65 -7.84
N LEU A 82 -3.40 16.37 -8.19
CA LEU A 82 -3.12 15.32 -7.21
C LEU A 82 -1.67 15.33 -6.74
N GLY A 83 -0.73 15.67 -7.63
CA GLY A 83 0.71 15.62 -7.35
C GLY A 83 1.09 16.36 -6.06
N PRO A 84 0.75 17.65 -5.91
CA PRO A 84 1.06 18.41 -4.70
C PRO A 84 0.41 17.82 -3.42
N ILE A 85 -0.76 17.20 -3.53
CA ILE A 85 -1.44 16.58 -2.38
C ILE A 85 -0.69 15.32 -1.95
N MET A 86 -0.37 14.44 -2.90
CA MET A 86 0.37 13.20 -2.62
C MET A 86 1.78 13.50 -2.12
N GLU A 87 2.46 14.47 -2.72
CA GLU A 87 3.75 14.96 -2.26
C GLU A 87 3.71 15.46 -0.81
N ALA A 88 2.68 16.23 -0.44
CA ALA A 88 2.50 16.67 0.95
C ALA A 88 2.26 15.50 1.92
N ARG A 89 1.52 14.47 1.50
CA ARG A 89 1.34 13.23 2.30
C ARG A 89 2.66 12.48 2.47
N LEU A 90 3.47 12.39 1.41
CA LEU A 90 4.79 11.77 1.46
C LEU A 90 5.76 12.60 2.33
N ASP A 91 5.68 13.93 2.29
CA ASP A 91 6.45 14.83 3.17
C ASP A 91 6.08 14.61 4.65
N MET A 92 4.79 14.40 4.94
CA MET A 92 4.34 14.02 6.28
C MET A 92 4.96 12.69 6.72
N CYS A 93 4.90 11.64 5.90
CA CYS A 93 5.53 10.35 6.22
C CYS A 93 7.03 10.51 6.47
N ARG A 94 7.72 11.27 5.61
CA ARG A 94 9.14 11.55 5.79
C ARG A 94 9.44 12.29 7.09
N ALA A 95 8.66 13.32 7.42
CA ALA A 95 8.81 14.12 8.64
C ALA A 95 8.55 13.30 9.91
N LYS A 96 7.63 12.32 9.84
CA LYS A 96 7.36 11.38 10.94
C LYS A 96 8.42 10.28 11.09
N GLY A 97 9.35 10.16 10.14
CA GLY A 97 10.46 9.22 10.19
C GLY A 97 10.19 7.84 9.59
N TYR A 98 9.16 7.68 8.76
CA TYR A 98 8.90 6.40 8.10
C TYR A 98 10.05 6.01 7.14
N ASP A 99 10.31 4.70 7.03
CA ASP A 99 11.32 4.11 6.14
C ASP A 99 10.77 3.87 4.72
N ALA A 100 9.46 3.64 4.63
CA ALA A 100 8.79 3.27 3.40
C ALA A 100 7.37 3.83 3.32
N VAL A 101 6.76 3.73 2.15
CA VAL A 101 5.33 4.02 1.91
C VAL A 101 4.66 2.80 1.29
N ASP A 102 3.44 2.52 1.75
CA ASP A 102 2.50 1.55 1.18
C ASP A 102 1.32 2.33 0.56
N PRO A 103 1.42 2.72 -0.73
CA PRO A 103 0.43 3.52 -1.42
C PRO A 103 -0.74 2.65 -1.93
N ASP A 104 -1.92 2.79 -1.31
CA ASP A 104 -3.10 1.99 -1.66
C ASP A 104 -3.92 2.58 -2.81
N ASN A 105 -4.80 1.74 -3.37
CA ASN A 105 -5.73 2.04 -4.46
C ASN A 105 -5.02 2.40 -5.78
N VAL A 106 -3.87 1.77 -6.07
CA VAL A 106 -3.04 2.02 -7.25
C VAL A 106 -3.38 1.11 -8.46
N ASP A 107 -4.61 0.63 -8.51
CA ASP A 107 -5.18 -0.25 -9.56
C ASP A 107 -6.53 0.27 -10.07
N GLY A 108 -6.78 1.58 -9.98
CA GLY A 108 -8.04 2.20 -10.36
C GLY A 108 -8.50 1.91 -11.80
N TYR A 109 -7.59 1.71 -12.77
CA TYR A 109 -7.98 1.41 -14.15
C TYR A 109 -8.72 0.08 -14.36
N THR A 110 -8.60 -0.87 -13.42
CA THR A 110 -9.39 -2.12 -13.44
C THR A 110 -10.74 -1.97 -12.73
N ASN A 111 -11.01 -0.80 -12.17
CA ASN A 111 -12.16 -0.50 -11.33
C ASN A 111 -13.14 0.49 -11.96
N ALA A 112 -14.38 0.49 -11.46
CA ALA A 112 -15.42 1.43 -11.90
C ALA A 112 -15.26 2.82 -11.25
N THR A 113 -14.18 3.53 -11.57
CA THR A 113 -13.82 4.81 -10.94
C THR A 113 -14.75 5.97 -11.28
N GLY A 114 -15.50 5.87 -12.38
CA GLY A 114 -16.23 7.00 -12.95
C GLY A 114 -15.38 7.87 -13.89
N PHE A 115 -14.10 7.54 -14.05
CA PHE A 115 -13.21 8.11 -15.04
C PHE A 115 -12.77 7.02 -16.03
N PRO A 116 -12.48 7.37 -17.30
CA PRO A 116 -12.00 6.43 -18.30
C PRO A 116 -10.49 6.21 -18.12
N LEU A 117 -10.08 5.69 -16.96
CA LEU A 117 -8.68 5.42 -16.67
C LEU A 117 -8.19 4.24 -17.51
N THR A 118 -7.02 4.39 -18.11
CA THR A 118 -6.36 3.34 -18.87
C THR A 118 -5.21 2.73 -18.07
N ALA A 119 -4.74 1.55 -18.49
CA ALA A 119 -3.53 0.95 -17.96
C ALA A 119 -2.32 1.91 -18.05
N ALA A 120 -2.21 2.69 -19.14
CA ALA A 120 -1.14 3.66 -19.31
C ALA A 120 -1.22 4.82 -18.31
N ASP A 121 -2.43 5.28 -17.98
CA ASP A 121 -2.64 6.30 -16.95
C ASP A 121 -2.19 5.78 -15.57
N GLN A 122 -2.53 4.54 -15.25
CA GLN A 122 -2.11 3.90 -14.00
C GLN A 122 -0.59 3.74 -13.92
N LEU A 123 0.05 3.26 -15.00
CA LEU A 123 1.51 3.15 -15.07
C LEU A 123 2.19 4.49 -14.82
N ALA A 124 1.69 5.57 -15.43
CA ALA A 124 2.25 6.91 -15.26
C ALA A 124 2.09 7.41 -13.82
N TYR A 125 0.90 7.22 -13.22
CA TYR A 125 0.64 7.60 -11.84
C TYR A 125 1.48 6.82 -10.84
N ASN A 126 1.55 5.50 -10.98
CA ASN A 126 2.29 4.62 -10.07
C ASN A 126 3.79 4.94 -10.10
N ARG A 127 4.35 5.24 -11.27
CA ARG A 127 5.74 5.73 -11.39
C ARG A 127 5.95 7.08 -10.73
N PHE A 128 5.02 8.02 -10.91
CA PHE A 128 5.08 9.32 -10.23
C PHE A 128 5.13 9.15 -8.70
N ILE A 129 4.29 8.28 -8.12
CA ILE A 129 4.29 8.01 -6.68
C ILE A 129 5.62 7.39 -6.23
N ALA A 130 6.13 6.42 -6.99
CA ALA A 130 7.40 5.78 -6.69
C ALA A 130 8.57 6.79 -6.69
N ASP A 131 8.68 7.58 -7.76
CA ASP A 131 9.70 8.62 -7.90
C ASP A 131 9.59 9.65 -6.76
N ALA A 132 8.37 10.08 -6.41
CA ALA A 132 8.13 11.04 -5.35
C ALA A 132 8.52 10.50 -3.96
N ALA A 133 8.34 9.21 -3.69
CA ALA A 133 8.79 8.55 -2.47
C ALA A 133 10.33 8.42 -2.43
N HIS A 134 10.96 8.02 -3.54
CA HIS A 134 12.41 7.89 -3.65
C HIS A 134 13.14 9.22 -3.48
N VAL A 135 12.62 10.33 -4.04
CA VAL A 135 13.16 11.69 -3.83
C VAL A 135 13.20 12.05 -2.34
N ARG A 136 12.27 11.51 -1.54
CA ARG A 136 12.20 11.71 -0.08
C ARG A 136 13.03 10.70 0.70
N GLY A 137 13.74 9.79 0.03
CA GLY A 137 14.58 8.77 0.63
C GLY A 137 13.80 7.66 1.33
N MET A 138 12.54 7.42 0.93
CA MET A 138 11.72 6.32 1.43
C MET A 138 11.60 5.23 0.37
N ALA A 139 11.60 3.98 0.79
CA ALA A 139 11.22 2.87 -0.08
C ALA A 139 9.71 2.92 -0.42
N VAL A 140 9.29 2.24 -1.47
CA VAL A 140 7.88 2.26 -1.91
C VAL A 140 7.40 0.88 -2.36
N GLY A 141 6.21 0.50 -1.88
CA GLY A 141 5.53 -0.74 -2.25
C GLY A 141 4.60 -0.57 -3.45
N LEU A 142 4.51 -1.58 -4.31
CA LEU A 142 3.39 -1.70 -5.24
C LEU A 142 2.27 -2.50 -4.55
N LYS A 143 1.15 -1.83 -4.29
CA LYS A 143 -0.03 -2.44 -3.69
C LYS A 143 -0.94 -3.01 -4.78
N ASN A 144 -1.14 -4.33 -4.79
CA ASN A 144 -1.93 -5.04 -5.81
C ASN A 144 -1.44 -4.72 -7.24
N ASP A 145 -2.32 -4.24 -8.15
CA ASP A 145 -2.04 -3.94 -9.57
C ASP A 145 -1.25 -5.04 -10.30
N LEU A 146 -1.69 -6.30 -10.12
CA LEU A 146 -0.94 -7.49 -10.54
C LEU A 146 -0.67 -7.53 -12.05
N ASP A 147 -1.61 -7.01 -12.85
CA ASP A 147 -1.53 -6.93 -14.31
C ASP A 147 -0.34 -6.07 -14.79
N GLN A 148 0.16 -5.14 -13.94
CA GLN A 148 1.27 -4.25 -14.27
C GLN A 148 2.57 -4.59 -13.55
N VAL A 149 2.59 -5.60 -12.68
CA VAL A 149 3.76 -5.97 -11.88
C VAL A 149 5.02 -6.14 -12.72
N ALA A 150 4.96 -6.84 -13.86
CA ALA A 150 6.13 -7.05 -14.70
C ALA A 150 6.74 -5.73 -15.22
N THR A 151 5.91 -4.70 -15.43
CA THR A 151 6.33 -3.39 -15.93
C THR A 151 6.74 -2.44 -14.80
N LEU A 152 6.10 -2.54 -13.64
CA LEU A 152 6.31 -1.65 -12.49
C LEU A 152 7.36 -2.15 -11.51
N ALA A 153 7.64 -3.46 -11.43
CA ALA A 153 8.61 -4.02 -10.49
C ALA A 153 9.98 -3.31 -10.47
N PRO A 154 10.55 -2.80 -11.60
CA PRO A 154 11.78 -2.01 -11.56
C PRO A 154 11.68 -0.69 -10.77
N SER A 155 10.50 -0.07 -10.73
CA SER A 155 10.24 1.23 -10.09
C SER A 155 9.93 1.14 -8.59
N PHE A 156 9.58 -0.04 -8.08
CA PHE A 156 9.17 -0.23 -6.67
C PHE A 156 10.19 -1.09 -5.91
N ASP A 157 10.25 -0.98 -4.59
CA ASP A 157 11.22 -1.69 -3.75
C ASP A 157 10.69 -3.01 -3.20
N PHE A 158 9.36 -3.12 -3.09
CA PHE A 158 8.65 -4.31 -2.64
C PHE A 158 7.23 -4.33 -3.21
N SER A 159 6.51 -5.41 -2.97
CA SER A 159 5.07 -5.49 -3.25
C SER A 159 4.30 -5.80 -1.97
N VAL A 160 3.13 -5.20 -1.85
CA VAL A 160 2.10 -5.59 -0.89
C VAL A 160 0.92 -6.12 -1.70
N ASN A 161 0.52 -7.35 -1.45
CA ASN A 161 -0.59 -7.98 -2.16
C ASN A 161 -1.64 -8.46 -1.16
N GLU A 162 -2.90 -8.34 -1.54
CA GLU A 162 -4.01 -8.95 -0.83
C GLU A 162 -4.60 -10.10 -1.64
N GLN A 163 -4.78 -11.25 -1.00
CA GLN A 163 -5.62 -12.35 -1.48
C GLN A 163 -5.18 -13.07 -2.76
N CYS A 164 -3.88 -13.09 -3.10
CA CYS A 164 -3.46 -13.77 -4.33
C CYS A 164 -3.76 -15.28 -4.32
N PHE A 165 -3.86 -15.91 -3.14
CA PHE A 165 -4.22 -17.32 -3.04
C PHE A 165 -5.72 -17.54 -3.28
N GLU A 166 -6.56 -16.67 -2.71
CA GLU A 166 -8.02 -16.69 -2.94
C GLU A 166 -8.33 -16.58 -4.44
N TYR A 167 -7.63 -15.68 -5.14
CA TYR A 167 -7.86 -15.39 -6.56
C TYR A 167 -6.94 -16.15 -7.52
N SER A 168 -6.09 -17.05 -7.02
CA SER A 168 -5.18 -17.89 -7.82
C SER A 168 -4.23 -17.09 -8.73
N GLU A 169 -3.71 -15.98 -8.24
CA GLU A 169 -2.96 -14.97 -9.01
C GLU A 169 -1.53 -14.72 -8.48
N CYS A 170 -1.09 -15.48 -7.47
CA CYS A 170 0.22 -15.27 -6.82
C CYS A 170 1.43 -15.34 -7.78
N ASN A 171 1.32 -16.07 -8.89
CA ASN A 171 2.39 -16.17 -9.87
C ASN A 171 2.73 -14.82 -10.52
N LEU A 172 1.77 -13.89 -10.58
CA LEU A 172 1.98 -12.55 -11.15
C LEU A 172 2.95 -11.70 -10.30
N LEU A 173 3.17 -12.07 -9.04
CA LEU A 173 4.08 -11.38 -8.11
C LEU A 173 5.55 -11.85 -8.24
N THR A 174 5.80 -12.95 -8.95
CA THR A 174 7.15 -13.52 -9.10
C THR A 174 8.19 -12.58 -9.71
N PRO A 175 7.87 -11.56 -10.52
CA PRO A 175 8.86 -10.58 -10.96
C PRO A 175 9.55 -9.83 -9.81
N PHE A 176 8.87 -9.54 -8.69
CA PHE A 176 9.51 -8.97 -7.51
C PHE A 176 10.49 -9.96 -6.87
N VAL A 177 10.05 -11.21 -6.67
CA VAL A 177 10.87 -12.27 -6.09
C VAL A 177 12.12 -12.54 -6.94
N ALA A 178 11.96 -12.62 -8.27
CA ALA A 178 13.06 -12.82 -9.21
C ALA A 178 14.04 -11.64 -9.22
N ALA A 179 13.58 -10.42 -8.90
CA ALA A 179 14.43 -9.24 -8.72
C ALA A 179 15.05 -9.14 -7.32
N GLY A 180 14.83 -10.13 -6.44
CA GLY A 180 15.32 -10.12 -5.06
C GLY A 180 14.58 -9.13 -4.14
N LYS A 181 13.37 -8.70 -4.53
CA LYS A 181 12.54 -7.76 -3.80
C LYS A 181 11.47 -8.50 -2.99
N PRO A 182 11.20 -8.10 -1.73
CA PRO A 182 10.23 -8.80 -0.92
C PRO A 182 8.80 -8.60 -1.43
N VAL A 183 7.98 -9.63 -1.27
CA VAL A 183 6.54 -9.59 -1.53
C VAL A 183 5.82 -9.93 -0.24
N PHE A 184 5.11 -8.94 0.32
CA PHE A 184 4.29 -9.10 1.50
C PHE A 184 2.87 -9.45 1.06
N ASN A 185 2.41 -10.66 1.34
CA ASN A 185 1.05 -11.09 0.98
C ASN A 185 0.15 -11.18 2.21
N ILE A 186 -1.10 -10.74 2.08
CA ILE A 186 -2.11 -10.74 3.13
C ILE A 186 -3.30 -11.58 2.67
N GLU A 187 -3.68 -12.58 3.46
CA GLU A 187 -4.87 -13.39 3.22
C GLU A 187 -5.89 -13.15 4.34
N TYR A 188 -7.15 -12.89 3.97
CA TYR A 188 -8.23 -12.66 4.94
C TYR A 188 -9.04 -13.92 5.26
N ARG A 189 -8.86 -14.96 4.45
CA ARG A 189 -9.58 -16.23 4.50
C ARG A 189 -8.65 -17.35 4.05
N GLY A 190 -9.09 -18.59 4.24
CA GLY A 190 -8.32 -19.78 3.85
C GLY A 190 -7.57 -20.41 5.02
N ASP A 191 -6.97 -21.57 4.75
CA ASP A 191 -6.26 -22.37 5.74
C ASP A 191 -4.75 -22.11 5.65
N PRO A 192 -4.10 -21.52 6.69
CA PRO A 192 -2.66 -21.31 6.70
C PRO A 192 -1.85 -22.62 6.53
N ALA A 193 -2.39 -23.79 6.90
CA ALA A 193 -1.71 -25.06 6.65
C ALA A 193 -1.55 -25.39 5.15
N VAL A 194 -2.46 -24.87 4.31
CA VAL A 194 -2.42 -25.01 2.86
C VAL A 194 -1.65 -23.86 2.21
N ILE A 195 -1.91 -22.63 2.64
CA ILE A 195 -1.35 -21.41 2.05
C ILE A 195 0.15 -21.28 2.34
N CYS A 196 0.58 -21.51 3.59
CA CYS A 196 1.96 -21.19 3.98
C CYS A 196 3.04 -22.02 3.26
N PRO A 197 2.88 -23.33 3.01
CA PRO A 197 3.83 -24.08 2.19
C PRO A 197 3.96 -23.51 0.76
N GLN A 198 2.84 -23.11 0.14
CA GLN A 198 2.84 -22.56 -1.22
C GLN A 198 3.47 -21.16 -1.25
N ALA A 199 3.13 -20.30 -0.28
CA ALA A 199 3.75 -18.98 -0.13
C ALA A 199 5.27 -19.07 -0.02
N ARG A 200 5.77 -19.96 0.85
CA ARG A 200 7.22 -20.20 0.97
C ARG A 200 7.85 -20.72 -0.31
N SER A 201 7.18 -21.62 -1.04
CA SER A 201 7.71 -22.10 -2.33
C SER A 201 7.79 -21.01 -3.41
N LEU A 202 6.93 -19.98 -3.33
CA LEU A 202 6.92 -18.84 -4.22
C LEU A 202 7.81 -17.68 -3.72
N GLY A 203 8.42 -17.80 -2.53
CA GLY A 203 9.22 -16.72 -1.94
C GLY A 203 8.40 -15.56 -1.38
N LEU A 204 7.12 -15.78 -1.08
CA LEU A 204 6.21 -14.76 -0.54
C LEU A 204 6.25 -14.73 1.00
N LEU A 205 6.30 -13.52 1.56
CA LEU A 205 6.14 -13.26 3.00
C LEU A 205 4.64 -13.12 3.30
N SER A 206 3.96 -14.25 3.50
CA SER A 206 2.51 -14.28 3.69
C SER A 206 2.10 -14.20 5.16
N GLN A 207 0.95 -13.54 5.41
CA GLN A 207 0.28 -13.58 6.70
C GLN A 207 -1.25 -13.67 6.54
N MET A 208 -1.90 -14.36 7.46
CA MET A 208 -3.34 -14.32 7.63
C MET A 208 -3.72 -13.12 8.50
N LYS A 209 -4.76 -12.38 8.10
CA LYS A 209 -5.27 -11.20 8.81
C LYS A 209 -6.80 -11.24 8.90
N ARG A 210 -7.35 -10.43 9.81
CA ARG A 210 -8.75 -10.02 9.73
C ARG A 210 -8.85 -8.81 8.82
N LEU A 211 -9.99 -8.63 8.16
CA LEU A 211 -10.24 -7.48 7.29
C LEU A 211 -10.17 -6.14 8.05
N SER A 212 -10.41 -6.14 9.36
CA SER A 212 -10.23 -4.96 10.22
C SER A 212 -8.78 -4.48 10.30
N LEU A 213 -7.81 -5.31 9.89
CA LEU A 213 -6.38 -5.03 9.98
C LEU A 213 -5.94 -4.59 11.39
N ASP A 214 -6.49 -5.27 12.41
CA ASP A 214 -6.08 -5.15 13.81
C ASP A 214 -4.70 -5.82 14.04
N ALA A 215 -4.23 -5.96 15.29
CA ALA A 215 -2.94 -6.60 15.57
C ALA A 215 -2.90 -8.11 15.25
N TRP A 216 -4.07 -8.78 15.14
CA TRP A 216 -4.14 -10.23 14.99
C TRP A 216 -3.47 -10.67 13.69
N ARG A 217 -2.68 -11.74 13.75
CA ARG A 217 -2.10 -12.38 12.57
C ARG A 217 -1.70 -13.82 12.81
N THR A 218 -1.60 -14.58 11.73
CA THR A 218 -0.86 -15.84 11.65
C THR A 218 0.16 -15.72 10.54
N VAL A 219 1.44 -15.91 10.82
CA VAL A 219 2.52 -15.76 9.83
C VAL A 219 2.87 -17.09 9.17
N CYS A 220 3.24 -17.02 7.90
CA CYS A 220 3.98 -18.05 7.19
C CYS A 220 5.49 -17.75 7.27
#